data_AF-A0A099V5Q0-F1
#
_entry.id   AF-A0A099V5Q0-F1
#
_cell.length_a   1.000
_cell.length_b   1.000
_cell.length_c   1.000
_cell.angle_alpha   90.00
_cell.angle_beta   90.00
_cell.angle_gamma   90.00
#
_symmetry.space_group_name_H-M   'P 1'
#
loop_
_entity.id
_entity.type
_entity.pdbx_description
1 polymer ?
#
loop_
_entity_poly.entity_id
_entity_poly.type
_entity_poly.pdbx_seq_one_letter_code
_entity_poly.pdbx_strand_id
1 'polypeptide(L)' 'MIYAQFDKRLKEINLSKKEFAKLVNMQYESVVNWKRAEKIPDWVKSWLYYYEKSKILDTLITSIEKLDKE' A
#
# COMPACT_ATOMS: atom_id res chain seq x y z
N MET A 1 3.18 5.71 12.31
CA MET A 1 1.70 5.78 12.13
C MET A 1 1.05 4.79 13.10
N ILE A 2 -0.21 4.98 13.49
CA ILE A 2 -0.92 3.97 14.32
C ILE A 2 -1.59 2.91 13.46
N TYR A 3 -1.91 1.74 14.03
CA TYR A 3 -2.51 0.63 13.29
C TYR A 3 -3.80 1.02 12.54
N ALA A 4 -4.68 1.82 13.16
CA ALA A 4 -5.92 2.27 12.53
C ALA A 4 -5.67 3.07 11.23
N GLN A 5 -4.61 3.89 11.21
CA GLN A 5 -4.22 4.64 10.01
C GLN A 5 -3.66 3.70 8.92
N PHE A 6 -2.88 2.69 9.32
CA PHE A 6 -2.35 1.69 8.40
C PHE A 6 -3.47 0.87 7.75
N ASP A 7 -4.41 0.34 8.54
CA ASP A 7 -5.52 -0.47 8.02
C ASP A 7 -6.46 0.35 7.11
N LYS A 8 -6.71 1.62 7.44
CA LYS A 8 -7.47 2.54 6.58
C LYS A 8 -6.78 2.77 5.24
N ARG A 9 -5.47 3.07 5.26
CA ARG A 9 -4.69 3.35 4.04
C ARG A 9 -4.64 2.16 3.10
N LEU A 10 -4.46 0.95 3.64
CA LEU A 10 -4.51 -0.28 2.85
C LEU A 10 -5.85 -0.47 2.12
N LYS A 11 -6.97 -0.15 2.78
CA LYS A 11 -8.31 -0.20 2.15
C LYS A 11 -8.47 0.87 1.06
N GLU A 12 -8.03 2.10 1.32
CA GLU A 12 -8.10 3.22 0.36
C GLU A 12 -7.39 2.89 -0.96
N ILE A 13 -6.23 2.22 -0.89
CA ILE A 13 -5.44 1.84 -2.07
C ILE A 13 -5.74 0.43 -2.61
N ASN A 14 -6.81 -0.20 -2.12
CA ASN A 14 -7.23 -1.57 -2.43
C ASN A 14 -6.07 -2.58 -2.37
N LEU A 15 -5.39 -2.64 -1.22
CA LEU A 15 -4.28 -3.54 -0.95
C LEU A 15 -4.58 -4.33 0.32
N SER A 16 -4.56 -5.67 0.25
CA SER A 16 -4.72 -6.50 1.43
C SER A 16 -3.44 -6.56 2.27
N LYS A 17 -3.57 -6.87 3.57
CA LYS A 17 -2.42 -7.08 4.47
C LYS A 17 -1.50 -8.23 3.99
N LYS A 18 -2.08 -9.25 3.34
CA LYS A 18 -1.34 -10.39 2.79
C LYS A 18 -0.50 -9.98 1.58
N GLU A 19 -1.08 -9.19 0.68
CA GLU A 19 -0.35 -8.65 -0.47
C GLU A 19 0.72 -7.66 -0.02
N PHE A 20 0.39 -6.76 0.91
CA PHE A 20 1.37 -5.84 1.50
C PHE A 20 2.56 -6.61 2.08
N ALA A 21 2.31 -7.63 2.92
CA ALA A 21 3.37 -8.45 3.51
C ALA A 21 4.26 -9.11 2.44
N LYS A 22 3.65 -9.62 1.36
CA LYS A 22 4.39 -10.18 0.22
C LYS A 22 5.26 -9.14 -0.49
N LEU A 23 4.73 -7.94 -0.74
CA LEU A 23 5.44 -6.86 -1.45
C LEU A 23 6.65 -6.33 -0.68
N VAL A 24 6.54 -6.27 0.65
CA VAL A 24 7.63 -5.79 1.53
C VAL A 24 8.50 -6.93 2.06
N ASN A 25 8.31 -8.14 1.54
CA ASN A 25 9.01 -9.36 1.94
C ASN A 25 9.01 -9.61 3.46
N MET A 26 7.83 -9.49 4.07
CA MET A 26 7.59 -9.78 5.49
C MET A 26 6.63 -10.95 5.66
N GLN A 27 6.72 -11.62 6.80
CA GLN A 27 5.72 -12.61 7.20
C GLN A 27 4.38 -11.92 7.46
N TYR A 28 3.30 -12.54 6.96
CA TYR A 28 1.94 -12.00 7.10
C TYR A 28 1.55 -11.82 8.57
N GLU A 29 1.96 -12.77 9.41
CA GLU A 29 1.74 -12.82 10.84
C GLU A 29 2.39 -11.63 11.54
N SER A 30 3.59 -11.22 11.11
CA SER A 30 4.26 -10.02 11.64
C SER A 30 3.45 -8.76 11.34
N VAL A 31 2.91 -8.64 10.13
CA VAL A 31 2.07 -7.50 9.72
C VAL A 31 0.73 -7.49 10.46
N VAL A 32 0.12 -8.67 10.70
CA VAL A 32 -1.13 -8.77 11.47
C VAL A 32 -0.91 -8.43 12.94
N ASN A 33 0.22 -8.83 13.51
CA ASN A 33 0.56 -8.59 14.91
C ASN A 33 0.78 -7.09 15.22
N TRP A 34 0.98 -6.25 14.20
CA TRP A 34 1.00 -4.80 14.37
C TRP A 34 -0.29 -4.22 14.97
N LYS A 35 -1.41 -4.95 14.93
CA LYS A 35 -2.64 -4.57 15.65
C LYS A 35 -2.43 -4.45 17.16
N ARG A 36 -1.50 -5.24 17.71
CA ARG A 36 -1.14 -5.27 19.14
C ARG A 36 0.10 -4.43 19.45
N ALA A 37 0.77 -3.88 18.43
CA ALA A 37 1.94 -3.04 18.60
C ALA A 37 1.53 -1.59 18.86
N GLU A 38 2.28 -0.90 19.72
CA GLU A 38 2.07 0.53 19.99
C GLU A 38 2.35 1.39 18.75
N LYS A 39 3.28 0.94 17.89
CA LYS A 39 3.73 1.71 16.72
C LYS A 39 4.00 0.81 15.50
N ILE A 40 3.51 1.25 14.35
CA ILE A 40 3.88 0.70 13.03
C ILE A 40 5.27 1.21 12.65
N PRO A 41 6.16 0.38 12.05
CA PRO A 41 7.47 0.85 11.59
C PRO A 41 7.37 2.08 10.69
N ASP A 42 8.25 3.06 10.89
CA ASP A 42 8.11 4.38 10.26
C ASP A 42 8.24 4.33 8.74
N TRP A 43 9.01 3.38 8.21
CA TRP A 43 9.18 3.17 6.77
C TRP A 43 7.87 2.80 6.06
N VAL A 44 6.90 2.19 6.76
CA VAL A 44 5.60 1.78 6.19
C VAL A 44 4.84 2.97 5.66
N LYS A 45 4.94 4.12 6.34
CA LYS A 45 4.29 5.37 5.90
C LYS A 45 4.84 5.82 4.55
N SER A 46 6.17 5.85 4.40
CA SER A 46 6.84 6.25 3.16
C SER A 46 6.56 5.25 2.04
N TRP A 47 6.58 3.96 2.35
CA TRP A 47 6.29 2.91 1.37
C TRP A 47 4.87 3.04 0.81
N LEU A 48 3.86 3.19 1.67
CA LEU A 48 2.47 3.36 1.23
C LEU A 48 2.27 4.62 0.38
N TYR A 49 2.93 5.73 0.75
CA TYR A 49 2.87 6.98 -0.01
C TYR A 49 3.38 6.82 -1.45
N TYR A 50 4.52 6.16 -1.63
CA TYR A 50 5.09 5.96 -2.97
C TYR A 50 4.36 4.89 -3.78
N TYR A 51 3.86 3.83 -3.12
CA TYR A 51 3.05 2.81 -3.77
C TYR A 51 1.72 3.36 -4.31
N GLU A 52 1.07 4.25 -3.55
CA GLU A 52 -0.14 4.94 -4.03
C GLU A 52 0.17 5.80 -5.26
N LYS A 53 1.28 6.53 -5.25
CA LYS A 53 1.73 7.33 -6.41
C LYS A 53 2.04 6.49 -7.64
N SER A 54 2.68 5.32 -7.47
CA SER A 54 2.98 4.45 -8.61
C SER A 54 1.69 3.92 -9.25
N LYS A 55 0.70 3.50 -8.46
CA LYS A 55 -0.61 3.07 -8.98
C LYS A 55 -1.32 4.17 -9.78
N ILE A 56 -1.28 5.41 -9.30
CA ILE A 56 -1.86 6.55 -10.02
C ILE A 56 -1.14 6.75 -11.36
N LEU A 57 0.19 6.67 -11.37
CA LEU A 57 0.98 6.77 -12.60
C LEU A 57 0.62 5.68 -13.61
N ASP A 58 0.53 4.41 -13.18
CA ASP A 58 0.15 3.28 -14.04
C ASP A 58 -1.24 3.50 -14.67
N THR A 59 -2.16 4.04 -13.88
CA THR A 59 -3.53 4.37 -14.35
C THR A 59 -3.52 5.49 -15.38
N LEU A 60 -2.71 6.54 -15.16
CA LEU A 60 -2.56 7.66 -16.09
C LEU A 60 -1.94 7.21 -17.41
N ILE A 61 -0.85 6.43 -17.36
CA ILE A 61 -0.19 5.88 -18.56
C ILE A 61 -1.20 5.05 -19.37
N THR A 62 -1.92 4.13 -18.71
CA THR A 62 -2.95 3.32 -19.36
C THR A 62 -4.06 4.17 -20.00
N SER A 63 -4.39 5.31 -19.40
CA SER A 63 -5.41 6.22 -19.95
C SER A 63 -4.89 6.98 -21.17
N ILE A 64 -3.63 7.42 -21.14
CA ILE A 64 -2.96 8.09 -22.27
C ILE A 64 -2.82 7.12 -23.45
N GLU A 65 -2.35 5.89 -23.21
CA GLU A 65 -2.20 4.87 -24.26
C GLU A 65 -3.51 4.48 -24.94
N LYS A 66 -4.65 4.67 -24.27
CA LYS A 66 -5.98 4.47 -24.88
C LYS A 66 -6.36 5.63 -25.79
N LEU A 67 -6.04 6.87 -25.39
CA LEU A 67 -6.30 8.07 -26.19
C LEU A 67 -5.43 8.14 -27.44
N ASP A 68 -4.17 7.68 -27.36
CA ASP A 68 -3.26 7.64 -28.51
C ASP A 68 -3.66 6.60 -29.58
N LYS A 69 -4.59 5.69 -29.25
CA LYS A 69 -5.10 4.63 -30.14
C LYS A 69 -6.45 4.95 -30.78
N GLU A 70 -7.06 6.09 -30.43
CA GLU A 70 -8.26 6.66 -31.07
C GLU A 70 -7.88 7.71 -32.12
#